data_AF-A0A656JJV3-F1
#
_entry.id   AF-A0A656JJV3-F1
#
_cell.length_a   1.000
_cell.length_b   1.000
_cell.length_c   1.000
_cell.angle_alpha   90.00
_cell.angle_beta   90.00
_cell.angle_gamma   90.00
#
_symmetry.space_group_name_H-M   'P 1'
#
loop_
_entity.id
_entity.type
_entity.pdbx_description
1 polymer ?
#
loop_
_entity_poly.entity_id
_entity_poly.type
_entity_poly.pdbx_seq_one_letter_code
_entity_poly.pdbx_strand_id
1 'polypeptide(L)'
;NVVAGDATQNAAVSLARTGRNFIIQGPPGTGKSQTITNLIADYAGRGLRVLFVCEKRAALDVVFHRLQQSGLGELCCLIHDSQTDKKAFVGNLRECYERWIAADAQSQTLHAQRTATLAAMSEQLGLIERFEHSMASVP
;
A
#
# COMPACT_ATOMS: atom_id res chain seq x y z
N ASN A 1 -5.95 -2.96 0.98
CA ASN A 1 -6.16 -1.55 0.59
C ASN A 1 -5.89 -0.66 1.77
N VAL A 2 -5.36 0.54 1.52
CA VAL A 2 -5.06 1.54 2.57
C VAL A 2 -6.08 2.68 2.60
N VAL A 3 -6.80 2.88 1.49
CA VAL A 3 -7.99 3.74 1.40
C VAL A 3 -9.19 2.93 0.92
N ALA A 4 -10.40 3.36 1.33
CA ALA A 4 -11.65 2.72 0.93
C ALA A 4 -11.77 2.65 -0.60
N GLY A 5 -12.25 1.52 -1.12
CA GLY A 5 -12.49 1.32 -2.54
C GLY A 5 -13.58 0.31 -2.81
N ASP A 6 -14.30 0.52 -3.91
CA ASP A 6 -15.39 -0.35 -4.36
C ASP A 6 -14.87 -1.63 -5.02
N ALA A 7 -15.80 -2.53 -5.39
CA ALA A 7 -15.46 -3.80 -6.02
C ALA A 7 -14.65 -3.64 -7.31
N THR A 8 -14.94 -2.63 -8.13
CA THR A 8 -14.24 -2.40 -9.41
C THR A 8 -12.81 -1.88 -9.18
N GLN A 9 -12.63 -1.00 -8.20
CA GLN A 9 -11.31 -0.50 -7.81
C GLN A 9 -10.46 -1.64 -7.22
N ASN A 10 -11.06 -2.52 -6.43
CA ASN A 10 -10.39 -3.69 -5.85
C ASN A 10 -10.01 -4.70 -6.94
N ALA A 11 -10.86 -4.90 -7.94
CA ALA A 11 -10.55 -5.73 -9.10
C ALA A 11 -9.34 -5.19 -9.88
N ALA A 12 -9.21 -3.87 -10.02
CA ALA A 12 -8.04 -3.26 -10.66
C ALA A 12 -6.73 -3.54 -9.89
N VAL A 13 -6.76 -3.47 -8.55
CA VAL A 13 -5.61 -3.84 -7.71
C VAL A 13 -5.27 -5.33 -7.88
N SER A 14 -6.27 -6.21 -7.87
CA SER A 14 -6.07 -7.64 -8.08
C SER A 14 -5.49 -7.94 -9.47
N LEU A 15 -5.98 -7.26 -10.52
CA LEU A 15 -5.46 -7.41 -11.87
C LEU A 15 -4.00 -6.97 -11.96
N ALA A 16 -3.62 -5.89 -11.29
CA ALA A 16 -2.24 -5.42 -11.26
C ALA A 16 -1.26 -6.46 -10.69
N ARG A 17 -1.71 -7.27 -9.72
CA ARG A 17 -0.86 -8.34 -9.14
C ARG A 17 -0.45 -9.40 -10.15
N THR A 18 -1.17 -9.53 -11.26
CA THR A 18 -0.85 -10.47 -12.36
C THR A 18 0.31 -10.00 -13.24
N GLY A 19 0.86 -8.80 -13.01
CA GLY A 19 1.96 -8.24 -13.80
C GLY A 19 1.55 -7.76 -15.20
N ARG A 20 0.25 -7.66 -15.48
CA ARG A 20 -0.28 -7.17 -16.75
C ARG A 20 -0.24 -5.65 -16.83
N ASN A 21 -0.07 -5.13 -18.04
CA ASN A 21 -0.28 -3.73 -18.36
C ASN A 21 -1.75 -3.49 -18.69
N PHE A 22 -2.36 -2.44 -18.15
CA PHE A 22 -3.77 -2.14 -18.40
C PHE A 22 -4.07 -0.65 -18.18
N ILE A 23 -5.23 -0.24 -18.70
CA ILE A 23 -5.73 1.14 -18.60
C ILE A 23 -6.92 1.13 -17.65
N ILE A 24 -6.96 2.09 -16.73
CA ILE A 24 -8.13 2.35 -15.88
C ILE A 24 -8.80 3.61 -16.42
N GLN A 25 -10.04 3.49 -16.89
CA GLN A 25 -10.87 4.61 -17.31
C GLN A 25 -12.05 4.79 -16.36
N GLY A 26 -12.38 6.04 -16.07
CA GLY A 26 -13.55 6.37 -15.27
C GLY A 26 -13.86 7.87 -15.34
N PRO A 27 -15.15 8.26 -15.32
CA PRO A 27 -15.56 9.67 -15.24
C PRO A 27 -14.86 10.47 -14.13
N PRO A 28 -14.85 11.82 -14.19
CA PRO A 28 -14.43 12.65 -13.07
C PRO A 28 -15.15 12.25 -11.77
N GLY A 29 -14.44 12.23 -10.63
CA GLY A 29 -15.02 11.86 -9.33
C GLY A 29 -15.13 10.36 -9.02
N THR A 30 -14.81 9.45 -9.96
CA THR A 30 -14.90 7.98 -9.76
C THR A 30 -13.75 7.34 -8.97
N GLY A 31 -13.02 8.14 -8.19
CA GLY A 31 -12.02 7.60 -7.27
C GLY A 31 -10.72 7.09 -7.91
N LYS A 32 -10.39 7.47 -9.15
CA LYS A 32 -9.11 7.06 -9.80
C LYS A 32 -7.88 7.28 -8.91
N SER A 33 -7.79 8.42 -8.22
CA SER A 33 -6.70 8.69 -7.27
C SER A 33 -6.69 7.72 -6.09
N GLN A 34 -7.85 7.27 -5.60
CA GLN A 34 -7.95 6.24 -4.55
C GLN A 34 -7.45 4.90 -5.08
N THR A 35 -7.81 4.52 -6.31
CA THR A 35 -7.29 3.32 -6.96
C THR A 35 -5.78 3.38 -7.14
N ILE A 36 -5.22 4.51 -7.58
CA ILE A 36 -3.77 4.72 -7.70
C ILE A 36 -3.08 4.58 -6.33
N THR A 37 -3.61 5.21 -5.28
CA THR A 37 -3.07 5.07 -3.92
C THR A 37 -3.04 3.60 -3.47
N ASN A 38 -4.14 2.87 -3.68
CA ASN A 38 -4.21 1.45 -3.33
C ASN A 38 -3.25 0.59 -4.15
N LEU A 39 -3.07 0.89 -5.45
CA LEU A 39 -2.06 0.22 -6.28
C LEU A 39 -0.66 0.45 -5.73
N ILE A 40 -0.25 1.70 -5.51
CA ILE A 40 1.09 2.03 -4.99
C ILE A 40 1.32 1.31 -3.65
N ALA A 41 0.33 1.35 -2.75
CA ALA A 41 0.41 0.69 -1.46
C ALA A 41 0.52 -0.84 -1.57
N ASP A 42 -0.20 -1.48 -2.50
CA ASP A 42 -0.11 -2.93 -2.72
C ASP A 42 1.28 -3.35 -3.18
N TYR A 43 1.86 -2.63 -4.16
CA TYR A 43 3.21 -2.89 -4.64
C TYR A 43 4.26 -2.64 -3.54
N ALA A 44 4.17 -1.53 -2.83
CA ALA A 44 5.08 -1.22 -1.72
C ALA A 44 4.99 -2.26 -0.60
N GLY A 45 3.78 -2.69 -0.21
CA GLY A 45 3.56 -3.74 0.79
C GLY A 45 4.12 -5.10 0.39
N ARG A 46 4.31 -5.34 -0.91
CA ARG A 46 4.97 -6.54 -1.46
C ARG A 46 6.49 -6.37 -1.63
N GLY A 47 7.06 -5.26 -1.14
CA GLY A 47 8.49 -4.96 -1.25
C GLY A 47 8.93 -4.51 -2.65
N LEU A 48 7.98 -4.12 -3.52
CA LEU A 48 8.28 -3.66 -4.87
C LEU A 48 8.47 -2.14 -4.90
N ARG A 49 9.30 -1.68 -5.85
CA ARG A 49 9.54 -0.25 -6.08
C ARG A 49 8.54 0.28 -7.11
N VAL A 50 7.99 1.47 -6.86
CA VAL A 50 6.98 2.09 -7.72
C VAL A 50 7.45 3.48 -8.15
N LEU A 51 7.34 3.78 -9.45
CA LEU A 51 7.49 5.12 -10.00
C LEU A 51 6.12 5.59 -10.47
N PHE A 52 5.57 6.60 -9.81
CA PHE A 52 4.32 7.24 -10.23
C PHE A 52 4.63 8.55 -10.96
N VAL A 53 4.09 8.69 -12.17
CA VAL A 53 4.27 9.87 -13.02
C VAL A 53 2.90 10.34 -13.48
N CYS A 54 2.70 11.66 -13.53
CA CYS A 54 1.52 12.26 -14.15
C CYS A 54 1.81 13.67 -14.68
N GLU A 55 0.97 14.15 -15.59
CA GLU A 55 1.11 15.46 -16.22
C GLU A 55 0.90 16.64 -15.25
N LYS A 56 -0.07 16.53 -14.34
CA LYS A 56 -0.49 17.63 -13.47
C LYS A 56 0.05 17.44 -12.05
N ARG A 57 0.77 18.44 -11.53
CA ARG A 57 1.29 18.46 -10.15
C ARG A 57 0.22 18.12 -9.10
N ALA A 58 -0.97 18.71 -9.24
CA ALA A 58 -2.09 18.46 -8.33
C ALA A 58 -2.48 16.97 -8.20
N ALA A 59 -2.29 16.16 -9.25
CA ALA A 59 -2.56 14.73 -9.16
C ALA A 59 -1.48 13.98 -8.35
N LEU A 60 -0.21 14.40 -8.43
CA LEU A 60 0.84 13.91 -7.53
C LEU A 60 0.50 14.27 -6.08
N ASP A 61 0.13 15.52 -5.83
CA ASP A 61 -0.18 16.02 -4.47
C ASP A 61 -1.31 15.25 -3.82
N VAL A 62 -2.40 15.03 -4.55
CA VAL A 62 -3.56 14.28 -4.05
C VAL A 62 -3.19 12.85 -3.69
N VAL A 63 -2.41 12.17 -4.53
CA VAL A 63 -2.00 10.78 -4.28
C VAL A 63 -1.00 10.71 -3.13
N PHE A 64 -0.01 11.61 -3.11
CA PHE A 64 0.98 11.70 -2.04
C PHE A 64 0.34 12.00 -0.69
N HIS A 65 -0.59 12.95 -0.62
CA HIS A 65 -1.31 13.26 0.61
C HIS A 65 -2.10 12.05 1.14
N ARG A 66 -2.74 11.27 0.26
CA ARG A 66 -3.44 10.04 0.66
C ARG A 66 -2.49 8.97 1.18
N LEU A 67 -1.31 8.82 0.57
CA LEU A 67 -0.25 7.93 1.07
C LEU A 67 0.22 8.37 2.46
N GLN A 68 0.42 9.68 2.68
CA GLN A 68 0.75 10.24 4.00
C GLN A 68 -0.33 9.95 5.04
N GLN A 69 -1.61 10.21 4.72
CA GLN A 69 -2.74 9.91 5.60
C GLN A 69 -2.85 8.42 5.95
N SER A 70 -2.34 7.55 5.08
CA SER A 70 -2.30 6.11 5.27
C SER A 70 -1.04 5.62 6.01
N GLY A 71 -0.19 6.53 6.50
CA GLY A 71 1.06 6.20 7.17
C GLY A 71 2.19 5.75 6.23
N LEU A 72 2.01 5.86 4.91
CA LEU A 72 3.00 5.47 3.89
C LEU A 72 3.88 6.64 3.42
N GLY A 73 3.71 7.82 4.00
CA GLY A 73 4.43 9.03 3.59
C GLY A 73 5.94 8.90 3.64
N GLU A 74 6.47 8.17 4.63
CA GLU A 74 7.92 7.98 4.82
C GLU A 74 8.57 7.08 3.77
N LEU A 75 7.76 6.27 3.08
CA LEU A 75 8.19 5.42 1.97
C LEU A 75 8.18 6.16 0.63
N CYS A 76 7.70 7.41 0.62
CA CYS A 76 7.44 8.17 -0.59
C CYS A 76 8.41 9.33 -0.73
N CYS A 77 8.89 9.54 -1.95
CA CYS A 77 9.59 10.76 -2.34
C CYS A 77 8.77 11.50 -3.40
N LEU A 78 8.35 12.72 -3.08
CA LEU A 78 7.68 13.61 -4.02
C LEU A 78 8.69 14.53 -4.71
N ILE A 79 8.64 14.60 -6.04
CA ILE A 79 9.49 15.48 -6.85
C ILE A 79 8.58 16.27 -7.80
N HIS A 80 8.57 17.59 -7.66
CA HIS A 80 7.89 18.52 -8.56
C HIS A 80 8.83 19.13 -9.59
N ASP A 81 10.10 19.29 -9.22
CA ASP A 81 11.19 19.81 -10.04
C ASP A 81 12.52 19.17 -9.59
N SER A 82 13.15 18.40 -10.48
CA SER A 82 14.35 17.63 -10.15
C SER A 82 15.57 18.48 -9.74
N GLN A 83 15.63 19.75 -10.12
CA GLN A 83 16.73 20.64 -9.77
C GLN A 83 16.48 21.35 -8.45
N THR A 84 15.26 21.87 -8.29
CA THR A 84 14.86 22.64 -7.11
C THR A 84 14.69 21.74 -5.88
N ASP A 85 14.16 20.54 -6.07
CA ASP A 85 13.81 19.64 -4.97
C ASP A 85 14.99 18.76 -4.51
N LYS A 86 16.14 18.83 -5.18
CA LYS A 86 17.29 17.96 -4.91
C LYS A 86 17.73 17.99 -3.44
N LYS A 87 17.76 19.17 -2.82
CA LYS A 87 18.15 19.32 -1.40
C LYS A 87 17.10 18.71 -0.46
N ALA A 88 15.82 18.94 -0.73
CA ALA A 88 14.72 18.38 0.04
C ALA A 88 14.68 16.84 -0.07
N PHE A 89 14.88 16.32 -1.28
CA PHE A 89 15.01 14.89 -1.55
C PHE A 89 16.14 14.24 -0.76
N VAL A 90 17.36 14.79 -0.85
CA VAL A 90 18.51 14.27 -0.10
C VAL A 90 18.28 14.35 1.41
N GLY A 91 17.66 15.44 1.88
CA GLY A 91 17.28 15.59 3.29
C GLY A 91 16.31 14.50 3.75
N ASN A 92 15.24 14.26 3.00
CA ASN A 92 14.25 13.23 3.31
C ASN A 92 14.84 11.81 3.27
N LEU A 93 15.71 11.52 2.29
CA LEU A 93 16.41 10.24 2.20
C LEU A 93 17.30 10.00 3.42
N ARG A 94 18.05 11.04 3.84
CA ARG A 94 18.89 10.97 5.04
C ARG A 94 18.06 10.71 6.29
N GLU A 95 16.96 11.46 6.50
CA GLU A 95 16.09 11.25 7.66
C GLU A 95 15.49 9.86 7.69
N CYS A 96 15.05 9.35 6.53
CA CYS A 96 14.49 7.99 6.42
C CYS A 96 15.55 6.93 6.77
N TYR A 97 16.79 7.12 6.30
CA TYR A 97 17.92 6.24 6.60
C TYR A 97 18.33 6.28 8.09
N GLU A 98 18.44 7.47 8.69
CA GLU A 98 18.77 7.64 10.11
C GLU A 98 17.72 7.00 11.01
N ARG A 99 16.43 7.18 10.70
CA ARG A 99 15.33 6.50 11.41
C ARG A 99 15.41 4.99 11.25
N TRP A 100 15.69 4.50 10.05
CA TRP A 100 15.79 3.07 9.80
C TRP A 100 16.90 2.42 10.64
N ILE A 101 18.08 3.05 10.72
CA ILE A 101 19.18 2.59 11.58
C ILE A 101 18.78 2.61 13.06
N ALA A 102 18.12 3.69 13.51
CA ALA A 102 17.71 3.82 14.91
C ALA A 102 16.61 2.83 15.32
N ALA A 103 15.78 2.38 14.36
CA ALA A 103 14.60 1.55 14.59
C ALA A 103 14.90 0.03 14.66
N ASP A 104 16.15 -0.41 14.53
CA ASP A 104 16.50 -1.83 14.39
C ASP A 104 15.95 -2.71 15.54
N ALA A 105 15.96 -2.20 16.78
CA ALA A 105 15.37 -2.89 17.94
C ALA A 105 13.83 -2.93 17.94
N GLN A 106 13.17 -1.88 17.43
CA GLN A 106 11.71 -1.79 17.37
C GLN A 106 11.14 -2.64 16.23
N SER A 107 11.89 -2.78 15.14
CA SER A 107 11.56 -3.62 13.98
C SER A 107 11.34 -5.08 14.38
N GLN A 108 12.22 -5.64 15.22
CA GLN A 108 12.10 -7.02 15.70
C GLN A 108 10.81 -7.25 16.50
N THR A 109 10.43 -6.31 17.36
CA THR A 109 9.20 -6.38 18.15
C THR A 109 7.95 -6.32 17.26
N LEU A 110 7.94 -5.41 16.27
CA LEU A 110 6.83 -5.29 15.31
C LEU A 110 6.70 -6.55 14.44
N HIS A 111 7.81 -7.14 14.01
CA HIS A 111 7.83 -8.39 13.26
C HIS A 111 7.27 -9.56 14.08
N ALA A 112 7.64 -9.67 15.35
CA ALA A 112 7.10 -10.67 16.27
C ALA A 112 5.59 -10.50 16.46
N GLN A 113 5.12 -9.27 16.71
CA GLN A 113 3.69 -8.97 16.85
C GLN A 113 2.90 -9.29 15.57
N ARG A 114 3.39 -8.88 14.39
CA ARG A 114 2.76 -9.22 13.11
C ARG A 114 2.61 -10.72 12.94
N THR A 115 3.67 -11.46 13.26
CA THR A 115 3.70 -12.92 13.11
C THR A 115 2.70 -13.59 14.07
N ALA A 116 2.63 -13.14 15.32
CA ALA A 116 1.66 -13.62 16.29
C ALA A 116 0.21 -13.33 15.86
N THR A 117 -0.08 -12.12 15.39
CA THR A 117 -1.42 -11.75 14.91
C THR A 117 -1.84 -12.59 13.71
N LEU A 118 -0.93 -12.81 12.74
CA LEU A 118 -1.22 -13.66 11.57
C LEU A 118 -1.47 -15.11 11.97
N ALA A 119 -0.72 -15.65 12.93
CA ALA A 119 -0.94 -17.00 13.45
C ALA A 119 -2.33 -17.13 14.10
N ALA A 120 -2.73 -16.15 14.92
CA ALA A 120 -4.06 -16.13 15.54
C ALA A 120 -5.20 -16.04 14.51
N MET A 121 -5.05 -15.19 13.48
CA MET A 121 -6.04 -15.11 12.39
C MET A 121 -6.15 -16.42 11.62
N SER A 122 -5.01 -17.08 11.34
CA SER A 122 -4.98 -18.38 10.67
C SER A 122 -5.67 -19.47 11.48
N GLU A 123 -5.50 -19.46 12.81
CA GLU A 123 -6.17 -20.41 13.69
C GLU A 123 -7.69 -20.22 13.68
N GLN A 124 -8.16 -18.97 13.77
CA GLN A 124 -9.58 -18.63 13.73
C GLN A 124 -10.23 -19.02 12.39
N LEU A 125 -9.56 -18.76 11.27
CA LEU A 125 -10.04 -19.19 9.95
C LEU A 125 -10.13 -20.72 9.86
N GLY A 126 -9.13 -21.45 10.38
CA GLY A 126 -9.16 -22.91 10.42
C GLY A 126 -10.26 -23.50 11.32
N LEU A 127 -10.75 -22.76 12.31
CA LEU A 127 -11.93 -23.16 13.09
C LEU A 127 -13.21 -23.02 12.26
N ILE A 128 -13.34 -21.93 11.52
CA ILE A 128 -14.48 -21.67 10.64
C ILE A 128 -14.54 -22.73 9.53
N GLU A 129 -13.42 -23.03 8.87
CA GLU A 129 -13.34 -24.05 7.83
C GLU A 129 -13.76 -25.44 8.37
N ARG A 130 -13.31 -25.80 9.58
CA ARG A 130 -13.71 -27.06 10.23
C ARG A 130 -15.20 -27.10 10.56
N PHE A 131 -15.76 -25.99 11.03
CA PHE A 131 -17.19 -25.87 11.31
C PHE A 131 -18.03 -26.00 10.03
N GLU A 132 -17.64 -25.31 8.96
CA GLU A 132 -18.30 -25.41 7.66
C GLU A 132 -18.24 -26.83 7.09
N HIS A 133 -17.09 -27.50 7.18
CA HIS A 133 -16.93 -28.88 6.71
C HIS A 133 -17.77 -29.86 7.54
N SER A 134 -17.88 -29.64 8.85
CA SER A 134 -18.77 -30.40 9.73
C SER A 134 -20.23 -30.21 9.32
N MET A 135 -20.70 -28.97 9.15
CA MET A 135 -22.08 -28.70 8.73
C MET A 135 -22.42 -29.26 7.35
N ALA A 136 -21.48 -29.20 6.39
CA ALA A 136 -21.68 -29.74 5.04
C ALA A 136 -21.69 -31.29 5.01
N SER A 137 -21.21 -31.96 6.06
CA SER A 137 -21.18 -33.41 6.18
C SER A 137 -22.31 -33.99 7.06
N VAL A 138 -23.17 -33.14 7.63
CA VAL A 138 -24.42 -33.58 8.26
C VAL A 138 -25.47 -33.86 7.16
N PRO A 139 -26.03 -35.08 7.09
CA PRO A 139 -27.02 -35.46 6.08
C PRO A 139 -28.39 -34.78 6.25
#